data_AF-A0A7C7SN57-F1
#
_entry.id   AF-A0A7C7SN57-F1
#
_cell.length_a   1.000
_cell.length_b   1.000
_cell.length_c   1.000
_cell.angle_alpha   90.00
_cell.angle_beta   90.00
_cell.angle_gamma   90.00
#
_symmetry.space_group_name_H-M   'P 1'
#
loop_
_entity.id
_entity.type
_entity.pdbx_description
1 polymer ?
#
loop_
_entity_poly.entity_id
_entity_poly.type
_entity_poly.pdbx_seq_one_letter_code
_entity_poly.pdbx_strand_id
1 'polypeptide(L)'
;MLFADHTLGKYKVVSTLGSGGFGTVYLAEDTWINKRVALKVPHRQNLNFSELLREPRLLASLDHPNIVSVTTAEKQDNIFFIVMEYVPGETLETVIVEGGQ
;
A
#
# COMPACT_ATOMS: atom_id res chain seq x y z
N MET A 1 10.52 -8.27 3.10
CA MET A 1 10.55 -7.16 2.11
C MET A 1 10.27 -7.78 0.75
N LEU A 2 9.36 -7.19 -0.04
CA LEU A 2 9.10 -7.64 -1.40
C LEU A 2 10.08 -6.98 -2.36
N PHE A 3 10.39 -7.66 -3.46
CA PHE A 3 11.26 -7.18 -4.52
C PHE A 3 10.46 -6.95 -5.80
N ALA A 4 11.04 -6.23 -6.76
CA ALA A 4 10.47 -6.12 -8.09
C ALA A 4 10.22 -7.52 -8.69
N ASP A 5 9.14 -7.65 -9.46
CA ASP A 5 8.62 -8.89 -10.04
C ASP A 5 8.05 -9.92 -9.04
N HIS A 6 8.12 -9.68 -7.73
CA HIS A 6 7.38 -10.48 -6.75
C HIS A 6 5.87 -10.33 -6.99
N THR A 7 5.14 -11.43 -6.96
CA THR A 7 3.69 -11.44 -7.17
C THR A 7 2.97 -11.82 -5.89
N LEU A 8 2.03 -10.99 -5.45
CA LEU A 8 1.08 -11.29 -4.38
C LEU A 8 -0.31 -11.45 -5.01
N GLY A 9 -0.76 -12.70 -5.17
CA GLY A 9 -2.02 -12.99 -5.85
C GLY A 9 -1.97 -12.52 -7.30
N LYS A 10 -2.78 -11.50 -7.65
CA LYS A 10 -2.80 -10.88 -8.98
C LYS A 10 -1.93 -9.62 -9.09
N TYR A 11 -1.30 -9.18 -8.01
CA TYR A 11 -0.55 -7.93 -7.96
C TYR A 11 0.94 -8.19 -8.16
N LYS A 12 1.50 -7.68 -9.26
CA LYS A 12 2.93 -7.75 -9.55
C LYS A 12 3.62 -6.51 -9.00
N VAL A 13 4.56 -6.67 -8.07
CA VAL A 13 5.34 -5.57 -7.49
C VAL A 13 6.26 -4.97 -8.54
N VAL A 14 6.20 -3.65 -8.69
CA VAL A 14 7.02 -2.85 -9.61
C VAL A 14 8.19 -2.23 -8.86
N SER A 15 7.91 -1.53 -7.75
CA SER A 15 8.92 -0.83 -6.95
C SER A 15 8.44 -0.54 -5.53
N THR A 16 9.36 -0.17 -4.64
CA THR A 16 9.02 0.36 -3.31
C THR A 16 8.71 1.86 -3.44
N LEU A 17 7.56 2.30 -2.92
CA LEU A 17 7.20 3.73 -2.84
C LEU A 17 7.72 4.38 -1.56
N GLY A 18 7.77 3.64 -0.47
CA GLY A 18 8.28 4.13 0.80
C GLY A 18 8.18 3.09 1.91
N SER A 19 8.93 3.31 2.98
CA SER A 19 8.89 2.46 4.17
C SER A 19 8.90 3.34 5.41
N GLY A 20 7.91 3.14 6.28
CA GLY A 20 7.79 3.86 7.55
C GLY A 20 7.68 2.91 8.73
N GLY A 21 7.33 3.44 9.90
CA GLY A 21 7.24 2.66 11.15
C GLY A 21 6.18 1.55 11.15
N PHE A 22 5.12 1.67 10.34
CA PHE A 22 3.99 0.73 10.35
C PHE A 22 4.01 -0.29 9.22
N GLY A 23 4.83 -0.09 8.19
CA GLY A 23 4.89 -0.98 7.04
C GLY A 23 5.64 -0.37 5.87
N THR A 24 5.71 -1.15 4.80
CA THR A 24 6.26 -0.74 3.52
C THR A 24 5.14 -0.66 2.47
N VAL A 25 5.19 0.38 1.65
CA VAL A 25 4.25 0.59 0.55
C VAL A 25 4.97 0.32 -0.76
N TYR A 26 4.36 -0.50 -1.60
CA TYR A 26 4.87 -0.88 -2.91
C TYR A 26 3.95 -0.37 -4.02
N LEU A 27 4.54 0.09 -5.12
CA LEU A 27 3.84 0.21 -6.38
C LEU A 27 3.70 -1.19 -6.95
N ALA A 28 2.48 -1.57 -7.33
CA ALA A 28 2.21 -2.82 -8.00
C ALA A 28 1.26 -2.62 -9.18
N GLU A 29 1.22 -3.59 -10.07
CA GLU A 29 0.26 -3.70 -11.15
C GLU A 29 -0.75 -4.81 -10.85
N ASP A 30 -2.04 -4.48 -10.79
CA ASP A 30 -3.10 -5.47 -10.87
C ASP A 30 -3.13 -6.03 -12.30
N THR A 31 -2.60 -7.24 -12.45
CA THR A 31 -2.41 -7.90 -13.75
C THR A 31 -3.71 -8.30 -14.45
N TRP A 32 -4.85 -8.29 -13.75
CA TRP A 32 -6.12 -8.66 -14.34
C TRP A 32 -6.78 -7.49 -15.07
N ILE A 33 -6.58 -6.27 -14.58
CA ILE A 33 -7.19 -5.06 -15.12
C ILE A 33 -6.17 -4.03 -15.61
N ASN A 34 -4.88 -4.37 -15.60
CA ASN A 34 -3.76 -3.52 -16.01
C ASN A 34 -3.78 -2.14 -15.33
N LYS A 35 -4.00 -2.13 -14.01
CA LYS A 35 -4.10 -0.91 -13.19
C LYS A 35 -2.99 -0.85 -12.16
N ARG A 36 -2.34 0.30 -12.03
CA ARG A 36 -1.38 0.57 -10.94
C ARG A 36 -2.10 0.77 -9.61
N VAL A 37 -1.60 0.12 -8.57
CA VAL A 37 -2.12 0.17 -7.20
C VAL A 37 -0.97 0.34 -6.20
N ALA A 38 -1.29 0.83 -5.02
CA ALA A 38 -0.37 0.86 -3.88
C ALA A 38 -0.69 -0.31 -2.95
N LEU A 39 0.30 -1.16 -2.67
CA LEU A 39 0.19 -2.25 -1.70
C LEU A 39 0.88 -1.85 -0.41
N LYS A 40 0.13 -1.64 0.67
CA LYS A 40 0.71 -1.48 2.01
C LYS A 40 0.83 -2.83 2.68
N VAL A 41 2.05 -3.21 3.04
CA VAL A 41 2.37 -4.43 3.78
C VAL A 41 2.83 -4.03 5.19
N PRO A 42 2.04 -4.28 6.24
CA PRO A 42 2.46 -4.01 7.60
C PRO A 42 3.70 -4.82 7.99
N HIS A 43 4.60 -4.24 8.80
CA HIS A 43 5.77 -5.00 9.30
C HIS A 43 5.36 -6.15 10.22
N ARG A 44 4.28 -5.94 10.99
CA ARG A 44 3.74 -6.94 11.93
C ARG A 44 2.64 -7.76 11.27
N GLN A 45 3.03 -8.92 10.74
CA GLN A 45 2.14 -9.85 10.04
C GLN A 45 1.43 -10.85 10.98
N ASN A 46 1.91 -10.96 12.22
CA ASN A 46 1.46 -11.93 13.22
C ASN A 46 0.41 -11.37 14.21
N LEU A 47 -0.21 -10.24 13.89
CA LEU A 47 -1.29 -9.68 14.69
C LEU A 47 -2.57 -10.49 14.50
N ASN A 48 -3.51 -10.35 15.44
CA ASN A 48 -4.86 -10.87 15.26
C ASN A 48 -5.50 -10.25 14.01
N PHE A 49 -6.31 -11.02 13.29
CA PHE A 49 -6.89 -10.56 12.03
C PHE A 49 -7.77 -9.31 12.20
N SER A 50 -8.44 -9.16 13.34
CA SER A 50 -9.18 -7.95 13.70
C SER A 50 -8.29 -6.71 13.83
N GLU A 51 -7.07 -6.86 14.34
CA GLU A 51 -6.10 -5.78 14.47
C GLU A 51 -5.52 -5.39 13.09
N LEU A 52 -5.19 -6.37 12.25
CA LEU A 52 -4.76 -6.14 10.87
C LEU A 52 -5.83 -5.38 10.06
N LEU A 53 -7.10 -5.68 10.32
CA LEU A 53 -8.22 -5.02 9.65
C LEU A 53 -8.56 -3.63 10.19
N ARG A 54 -7.95 -3.17 11.29
CA ARG A 54 -8.29 -1.86 11.89
C ARG A 54 -8.03 -0.71 10.93
N GLU A 55 -6.88 -0.70 10.29
CA GLU A 55 -6.50 0.35 9.34
C GLU A 55 -7.36 0.35 8.07
N PRO A 56 -7.50 -0.76 7.31
CA PRO A 56 -8.29 -0.74 6.09
C PRO A 56 -9.76 -0.46 6.36
N ARG A 57 -10.32 -0.87 7.52
CA ARG A 57 -11.70 -0.50 7.92
C ARG A 57 -11.85 0.99 8.19
N LEU A 58 -10.87 1.61 8.85
CA LEU A 58 -10.89 3.06 9.07
C LEU A 58 -10.84 3.80 7.74
N LEU A 59 -9.89 3.45 6.87
CA LEU A 59 -9.75 4.09 5.56
C LEU A 59 -10.98 3.85 4.67
N ALA A 60 -11.56 2.65 4.66
CA ALA A 60 -12.78 2.35 3.92
C ALA A 60 -14.03 3.08 4.43
N SER A 61 -13.99 3.64 5.65
CA SER A 61 -15.07 4.47 6.18
C SER A 61 -14.97 5.95 5.77
N LEU A 62 -13.89 6.34 5.08
CA LEU A 62 -13.64 7.70 4.63
C LEU A 62 -13.94 7.79 3.12
N ASP A 63 -14.76 8.77 2.74
CA ASP A 63 -15.07 9.07 1.34
C ASP A 63 -14.83 10.57 1.10
N HIS A 64 -13.68 10.91 0.54
CA HIS A 64 -13.28 12.28 0.28
C HIS A 64 -12.21 12.36 -0.84
N PRO A 65 -12.28 13.32 -1.78
CA PRO A 65 -11.36 13.42 -2.92
C PRO A 65 -9.87 13.58 -2.55
N ASN A 66 -9.58 14.01 -1.31
CA ASN A 66 -8.22 14.23 -0.82
C ASN A 66 -7.75 13.13 0.14
N ILE A 67 -8.47 12.01 0.23
CA ILE A 67 -8.12 10.86 1.06
C ILE A 67 -7.99 9.65 0.13
N VAL A 68 -6.85 8.96 0.23
CA VAL A 68 -6.59 7.75 -0.57
C VAL A 68 -7.65 6.69 -0.27
N SER A 69 -8.26 6.17 -1.33
CA SER A 69 -9.29 5.14 -1.22
C SER A 69 -8.66 3.75 -1.09
N VAL A 70 -9.19 2.95 -0.16
CA VAL A 70 -8.88 1.52 -0.06
C VAL A 70 -9.77 0.76 -1.04
N THR A 71 -9.14 -0.07 -1.89
CA THR A 71 -9.87 -0.99 -2.77
C THR A 71 -10.28 -2.24 -2.01
N THR A 72 -9.35 -2.86 -1.29
CA THR A 72 -9.59 -4.08 -0.50
C THR A 72 -8.43 -4.35 0.47
N ALA A 73 -8.60 -5.31 1.37
CA ALA A 73 -7.52 -5.90 2.15
C ALA A 73 -7.51 -7.41 1.92
N GLU A 74 -6.33 -7.96 1.67
CA GLU A 74 -6.16 -9.35 1.27
C GLU A 74 -5.07 -10.02 2.10
N LYS A 75 -5.09 -11.35 2.13
CA LYS A 75 -4.02 -12.15 2.73
C LYS A 75 -3.67 -13.29 1.77
N GLN A 76 -2.47 -13.25 1.21
CA GLN A 76 -1.96 -14.23 0.26
C GLN A 76 -0.58 -14.71 0.72
N ASP A 77 -0.30 -16.01 0.61
CA ASP A 77 1.00 -16.60 1.01
C ASP A 77 1.43 -16.20 2.43
N ASN A 78 0.43 -16.13 3.34
CA ASN A 78 0.56 -15.68 4.72
C ASN A 78 0.98 -14.21 4.91
N ILE A 79 0.97 -13.41 3.85
CA ILE A 79 1.23 -11.97 3.86
C ILE A 79 -0.10 -11.23 3.74
N PHE A 80 -0.44 -10.47 4.78
CA PHE A 80 -1.53 -9.50 4.78
C PHE A 80 -1.07 -8.19 4.16
N PHE A 81 -1.90 -7.64 3.28
CA PHE A 81 -1.65 -6.37 2.63
C PHE A 81 -2.96 -5.63 2.32
N ILE A 82 -2.85 -4.31 2.25
CA ILE A 82 -3.94 -3.40 1.91
C ILE A 82 -3.72 -2.91 0.49
N VAL A 83 -4.73 -3.07 -0.36
CA VAL A 83 -4.73 -2.59 -1.75
C VAL A 83 -5.40 -1.22 -1.77
N MET A 84 -4.66 -0.22 -2.21
CA MET A 84 -5.07 1.17 -2.21
C MET A 84 -4.91 1.77 -3.61
N GLU A 85 -5.61 2.87 -3.84
CA GLU A 85 -5.35 3.72 -4.99
C GLU A 85 -3.87 4.16 -5.01
N TYR A 86 -3.25 4.10 -6.17
CA TYR A 86 -1.93 4.69 -6.39
C TYR A 86 -2.09 6.15 -6.79
N VAL A 87 -1.53 7.05 -5.98
CA VAL A 87 -1.45 8.48 -6.29
C VAL A 87 -0.09 8.78 -6.89
N PRO A 88 0.00 9.19 -8.18
CA PRO A 88 1.26 9.59 -8.79
C PRO A 88 1.71 10.94 -8.25
N GLY A 89 3.03 11.10 -8.08
CA GLY A 89 3.65 12.33 -7.59
C GLY A 89 4.63 12.06 -6.46
N GLU A 90 5.01 13.14 -5.78
CA GLU A 90 6.00 13.12 -4.71
C GLU A 90 5.32 13.30 -3.36
N THR A 91 5.93 12.72 -2.32
CA THR A 91 5.44 12.96 -0.96
C THR A 91 5.82 14.37 -0.54
N LEU A 92 5.03 14.95 0.37
CA LEU A 92 5.37 16.25 0.97
C LEU A 92 6.76 16.23 1.63
N GLU A 93 7.18 15.09 2.18
CA GLU A 93 8.51 14.90 2.75
C GLU A 93 9.61 15.14 1.69
N THR A 94 9.48 14.56 0.50
CA THR A 94 10.41 14.80 -0.62
C THR A 94 10.46 16.28 -0.97
N VAL A 95 9.29 16.92 -1.12
CA VAL A 95 9.22 18.34 -1.49
C VAL A 95 9.87 19.25 -0.43
N ILE A 96 9.68 18.96 0.86
CA ILE A 96 10.28 19.76 1.94
C ILE A 96 11.80 19.61 1.95
N VAL A 97 12.32 18.40 1.73
CA VAL A 97 13.76 18.15 1.69
C VAL A 97 14.42 18.87 0.52
N GLU A 98 13.75 18.92 -0.64
CA GLU A 98 14.28 19.59 -1.84
C GLU A 98 14.13 21.11 -1.81
N GLY A 99 13.03 21.63 -1.25
CA GLY A 99 12.71 23.05 -1.21
C GLY A 99 13.30 23.83 -0.03
N GLY A 100 14.01 23.16 0.89
CA GLY A 100 14.65 23.77 2.05
C GLY A 100 15.95 24.54 1.76
N GLN A 101 16.07 25.20 0.59
CA GLN A 101 17.14 26.16 0.28
C GLN A 101 16.73 27.60 0.57
#